data_AF-A0A6B3I7C9-F1
#
_entry.id   AF-A0A6B3I7C9-F1
#
_cell.length_a   1.000
_cell.length_b   1.000
_cell.length_c   1.000
_cell.angle_alpha   90.00
_cell.angle_beta   90.00
_cell.angle_gamma   90.00
#
_symmetry.space_group_name_H-M   'P 1'
#
loop_
_entity.id
_entity.type
_entity.pdbx_description
1 polymer ?
#
loop_
_entity_poly.entity_id
_entity_poly.type
_entity_poly.pdbx_seq_one_letter_code
_entity_poly.pdbx_strand_id
1 'polypeptide(L)' 'MPRTMSVADSTVIAAPPAQVYEQLSDPTAMGRWSPENRGATVRGERRATYVGMVFEGRNKRG' A
#
# COMPACT_ATOMS: atom_id res chain seq x y z
N MET A 1 7.82 -28.10 9.71
CA MET A 1 7.69 -26.62 9.75
C MET A 1 7.14 -26.16 8.42
N PRO A 2 6.04 -25.38 8.37
CA PRO A 2 5.63 -24.72 7.13
C PRO A 2 6.76 -23.77 6.70
N ARG A 3 7.08 -23.75 5.39
CA ARG A 3 8.06 -22.83 4.82
C ARG A 3 7.39 -21.48 4.58
N THR A 4 8.10 -20.38 4.86
CA THR A 4 7.66 -19.04 4.47
C THR A 4 7.62 -18.97 2.94
N MET A 5 6.48 -18.56 2.39
CA MET A 5 6.31 -18.30 0.96
C MET A 5 6.65 -16.83 0.69
N SER A 6 7.50 -16.60 -0.32
CA SER A 6 7.92 -15.26 -0.74
C SER A 6 7.72 -15.13 -2.25
N VAL A 7 7.20 -13.98 -2.68
CA VAL A 7 7.08 -13.60 -4.09
C VAL A 7 7.71 -12.22 -4.26
N ALA A 8 8.41 -12.02 -5.36
CA ALA A 8 8.96 -10.73 -5.75
C ALA A 8 8.63 -10.46 -7.22
N ASP A 9 8.31 -9.20 -7.53
CA ASP A 9 8.05 -8.71 -8.88
C ASP A 9 8.55 -7.24 -8.97
N SER A 10 8.80 -6.75 -10.18
CA SER A 10 9.33 -5.39 -10.38
C SER A 10 8.84 -4.78 -11.69
N THR A 11 8.62 -3.46 -11.68
CA THR A 11 8.28 -2.70 -12.88
C THR A 11 8.96 -1.33 -12.85
N VAL A 12 9.30 -0.79 -14.02
CA VAL A 12 9.91 0.53 -14.15
C VAL A 12 8.82 1.55 -14.47
N ILE A 13 8.76 2.61 -13.67
CA ILE A 13 7.88 3.76 -13.91
C ILE A 13 8.76 4.95 -14.30
N ALA A 14 8.52 5.52 -15.48
CA ALA A 14 9.22 6.69 -15.99
C ALA A 14 8.75 7.98 -15.30
N ALA A 15 8.97 8.10 -13.99
CA ALA A 15 8.62 9.26 -13.17
C ALA A 15 9.67 9.48 -12.07
N PRO A 16 9.80 10.70 -11.52
CA PRO A 16 10.65 10.96 -10.37
C PRO A 16 10.25 10.07 -9.17
N PRO A 17 11.22 9.45 -8.47
CA PRO A 17 10.92 8.54 -7.35
C PRO A 17 10.04 9.15 -6.25
N ALA A 18 10.22 10.45 -5.95
CA ALA A 18 9.42 11.16 -4.96
C ALA A 18 7.92 11.19 -5.32
N GLN A 19 7.59 11.37 -6.61
CA GLN A 19 6.20 11.37 -7.07
C GLN A 19 5.58 9.97 -6.96
N VAL A 20 6.35 8.93 -7.29
CA VAL A 20 5.89 7.55 -7.14
C VAL A 20 5.67 7.23 -5.65
N TYR A 21 6.60 7.64 -4.79
CA TYR A 21 6.50 7.41 -3.35
C TYR A 21 5.30 8.12 -2.72
N GLU A 22 5.00 9.35 -3.11
CA GLU A 22 3.81 10.07 -2.65
C GLU A 22 2.50 9.32 -2.99
N GLN A 23 2.44 8.71 -4.17
CA GLN A 23 1.28 7.90 -4.58
C GLN A 23 1.18 6.55 -3.86
N LEU A 24 2.32 5.93 -3.51
CA LEU A 24 2.38 4.61 -2.88
C LEU A 24 2.32 4.64 -1.34
N SER A 25 2.78 5.72 -0.73
CA SER A 25 2.96 5.80 0.71
C SER A 25 1.65 5.88 1.49
N ASP A 26 0.53 6.25 0.86
CA ASP A 26 -0.80 6.33 1.48
C ASP A 26 -1.61 5.04 1.27
N PRO A 27 -1.76 4.16 2.28
CA PRO A 27 -2.48 2.90 2.15
C PRO A 27 -3.97 3.07 1.85
N THR A 28 -4.55 4.25 2.07
CA THR A 28 -5.97 4.49 1.75
C THR A 28 -6.20 4.82 0.28
N ALA A 29 -5.13 5.23 -0.41
CA ALA A 29 -5.11 5.57 -1.82
C ALA A 29 -4.93 4.37 -2.75
N MET A 30 -4.61 3.18 -2.21
CA MET A 30 -4.22 1.99 -2.97
C MET A 30 -5.26 1.58 -4.04
N GLY A 31 -6.55 1.82 -3.77
CA GLY A 31 -7.64 1.51 -4.70
C GLY A 31 -7.60 2.28 -6.02
N ARG A 32 -6.76 3.32 -6.16
CA ARG A 32 -6.58 4.03 -7.43
C ARG A 32 -5.89 3.20 -8.50
N TRP A 33 -5.04 2.25 -8.10
CA TRP A 33 -4.16 1.51 -9.01
C TRP A 33 -4.18 0.00 -8.76
N SER A 34 -4.58 -0.45 -7.57
CA SER A 34 -4.67 -1.87 -7.28
C SER A 34 -6.04 -2.43 -7.73
N PRO A 35 -6.07 -3.51 -8.52
CA PRO A 35 -7.33 -4.20 -8.85
C PRO A 35 -7.91 -4.99 -7.65
N GLU A 36 -7.11 -5.22 -6.62
CA GLU A 36 -7.44 -6.07 -5.47
C GLU A 36 -7.55 -5.26 -4.17
N ASN A 37 -6.52 -4.46 -3.84
CA ASN A 37 -6.53 -3.61 -2.65
C ASN A 37 -7.35 -2.34 -2.91
N ARG A 38 -8.54 -2.26 -2.29
CA ARG A 38 -9.47 -1.13 -2.41
C ARG A 38 -9.15 0.03 -1.48
N GLY A 39 -8.00 0.04 -0.80
CA GLY A 39 -7.59 1.03 0.19
C GLY A 39 -7.62 0.49 1.62
N ALA A 40 -7.57 1.40 2.58
CA ALA A 40 -7.46 1.08 4.00
C ALA A 40 -8.14 2.16 4.86
N THR A 41 -8.44 1.80 6.10
CA THR A 41 -8.84 2.74 7.16
C THR A 41 -7.68 2.91 8.14
N VAL A 42 -7.30 4.15 8.39
CA VAL A 42 -6.31 4.52 9.43
C VAL A 42 -7.07 5.09 10.62
N ARG A 43 -6.75 4.62 11.83
CA ARG A 43 -7.37 5.14 13.06
C ARG A 43 -6.68 6.43 13.49
N GLY A 44 -7.46 7.44 13.89
CA GLY A 44 -6.96 8.73 14.36
C GLY A 44 -6.84 9.79 13.27
N GLU A 45 -6.10 10.86 13.55
CA GLU A 45 -5.92 11.97 12.62
C GLU A 45 -5.16 11.53 11.37
N ARG A 46 -5.65 11.96 10.21
CA ARG A 46 -5.06 11.64 8.92
C ARG A 46 -3.77 12.45 8.72
N ARG A 47 -2.63 11.79 8.92
CA ARG A 47 -1.28 12.32 8.70
C ARG A 47 -0.59 11.57 7.57
N ALA A 48 0.54 12.10 7.11
CA ALA A 48 1.47 11.34 6.29
C ALA A 48 1.83 10.02 6.97
N THR A 49 2.13 8.97 6.19
CA THR A 49 2.46 7.68 6.76
C THR A 49 3.77 7.70 7.52
N TYR A 50 3.83 6.88 8.56
CA TYR A 50 4.95 6.85 9.50
C TYR A 50 5.23 5.41 9.92
N VAL A 51 6.46 5.17 10.38
CA VAL A 51 6.90 3.86 10.86
C VAL A 51 6.06 3.45 12.07
N GLY A 52 5.46 2.26 12.02
CA GLY A 52 4.58 1.76 13.08
C GLY A 52 3.11 2.16 12.93
N MET A 53 2.74 2.85 11.84
CA MET A 53 1.32 3.08 11.53
C MET A 53 0.57 1.76 11.42
N VAL A 54 -0.58 1.67 12.09
CA VAL A 54 -1.52 0.55 12.00
C VAL A 54 -2.74 0.98 11.19
N PHE A 55 -3.13 0.15 10.23
CA PHE A 55 -4.31 0.36 9.39
C PHE A 55 -5.03 -0.95 9.10
N GLU A 56 -6.31 -0.84 8.76
CA GLU A 56 -7.15 -1.98 8.34
C GLU A 56 -7.32 -1.91 6.83
N GLY A 57 -6.67 -2.84 6.12
CA GLY A 57 -6.75 -2.94 4.65
C GLY A 57 -8.06 -3.56 4.19
N ARG A 58 -8.55 -3.12 3.02
CA ARG A 58 -9.78 -3.62 2.40
C ARG A 58 -9.47 -4.20 1.03
N ASN A 59 -9.50 -5.51 0.93
CA ASN A 59 -9.31 -6.20 -0.35
C ASN A 59 -10.66 -6.44 -1.06
N LYS A 60 -10.61 -6.83 -2.32
CA LYS A 60 -11.79 -7.24 -3.09
C LYS A 60 -12.19 -8.66 -2.70
N ARG A 61 -11.20 -9.52 -2.46
CA ARG A 61 -11.30 -10.88 -1.98
C ARG A 61 -10.70 -10.92 -0.56
N GLY A 62 -11.57 -11.02 0.43
CA GLY A 62 -11.21 -10.93 1.85
C GLY A 62 -11.95 -9.82 2.55
#